data_AF-A0A6B2FZ35-F1
#
_entry.id   AF-A0A6B2FZ35-F1
#
_cell.length_a   1.000
_cell.length_b   1.000
_cell.length_c   1.000
_cell.angle_alpha   90.00
_cell.angle_beta   90.00
_cell.angle_gamma   90.00
#
_symmetry.space_group_name_H-M   'P 1'
#
loop_
_entity.id
_entity.type
_entity.pdbx_description
1 polymer ?
#
loop_
_entity_poly.entity_id
_entity_poly.type
_entity_poly.pdbx_seq_one_letter_code
_entity_poly.pdbx_strand_id
1 'polypeptide(L)'
;MRKWASDSKPKTKIFSLISKDLSILAQFQDGFIQGEAQTFAAFLAETPANLKTPTIISQLITSKMPDTVECISRDKKWIKEKKMELFLSVNQGSVEPPVFLEAHYKGSDGPLIVLVGKGITFDSGGISIKPSALMSEMK
;
A
#
# COMPACT_ATOMS: atom_id res chain seq x y z
N MET A 1 -2.24 15.74 -3.71
CA MET A 1 -1.88 14.58 -4.54
C MET A 1 -1.35 15.06 -5.89
N ARG A 2 -0.10 15.56 -5.90
CA ARG A 2 0.69 15.99 -7.08
C ARG A 2 2.17 15.96 -6.68
N LYS A 3 2.64 14.84 -6.11
CA LYS A 3 4.01 14.77 -5.56
C LYS A 3 5.09 14.77 -6.67
N TRP A 4 4.67 14.50 -7.91
CA TRP A 4 5.50 14.45 -9.11
C TRP A 4 5.44 15.73 -9.96
N ALA A 5 4.64 16.72 -9.56
CA ALA A 5 4.66 18.03 -10.17
C ALA A 5 5.73 18.89 -9.47
N SER A 6 6.55 19.61 -10.24
CA SER A 6 7.70 20.40 -9.77
C SER A 6 7.38 21.47 -8.72
N ASP A 7 6.11 21.79 -8.46
CA ASP A 7 5.67 22.93 -7.65
C ASP A 7 4.62 22.62 -6.57
N SER A 8 4.74 21.51 -5.84
CA SER A 8 3.84 21.28 -4.70
C SER A 8 4.33 21.96 -3.42
N LYS A 9 4.01 23.25 -3.22
CA LYS A 9 4.16 23.90 -1.90
C LYS A 9 3.26 23.17 -0.87
N PRO A 10 3.75 22.88 0.35
CA PRO A 10 2.89 22.38 1.41
C PRO A 10 1.85 23.45 1.74
N LYS A 11 0.57 23.16 1.50
CA LYS A 11 -0.52 24.01 1.97
C LYS A 11 -0.93 23.51 3.34
N THR A 12 -0.55 24.25 4.39
CA THR A 12 -1.13 24.04 5.72
C THR A 12 -2.63 24.27 5.61
N LYS A 13 -3.43 23.24 5.91
CA LYS A 13 -4.88 23.36 6.02
C LYS A 13 -5.23 23.38 7.51
N ILE A 14 -5.58 24.56 8.02
CA ILE A 14 -6.18 24.69 9.35
C ILE A 14 -7.68 24.47 9.17
N PHE A 15 -8.25 23.55 9.94
CA PHE A 15 -9.69 23.33 10.02
C PHE A 15 -10.17 23.70 11.42
N SER A 16 -11.18 24.57 11.50
CA SER A 16 -11.87 24.90 12.75
C SER A 16 -13.24 24.25 12.73
N LEU A 17 -13.46 23.29 13.62
CA LEU A 17 -14.76 22.66 13.82
C LEU A 17 -15.51 23.42 14.91
N ILE A 18 -16.66 23.99 14.58
CA ILE A 18 -17.53 24.70 15.52
C ILE A 18 -18.84 23.93 15.62
N SER A 19 -19.12 23.38 16.80
CA SER A 19 -20.34 22.64 17.06
C SER A 19 -20.80 22.85 18.50
N LYS A 20 -22.12 22.82 18.71
CA LYS A 20 -22.72 22.74 20.05
C LYS A 20 -22.75 21.31 20.60
N ASP A 21 -22.69 20.33 19.70
CA ASP A 21 -22.61 18.90 20.03
C ASP A 21 -21.16 18.45 19.98
N LEU A 22 -20.64 17.95 21.10
CA LEU A 22 -19.26 17.46 21.22
C LEU A 22 -19.07 16.05 20.65
N SER A 23 -20.16 15.28 20.45
CA SER A 23 -20.09 13.93 19.86
C SER A 23 -19.57 13.93 18.42
N ILE A 24 -19.73 15.06 17.72
CA ILE A 24 -19.22 15.28 16.37
C ILE A 24 -17.70 15.20 16.28
N LEU A 25 -16.98 15.44 17.38
CA LEU A 25 -15.51 15.42 17.36
C LEU A 25 -14.99 14.00 17.10
N ALA A 26 -15.58 13.00 17.76
CA ALA A 26 -15.21 11.59 17.54
C ALA A 26 -15.53 11.16 16.09
N GLN A 27 -16.73 11.50 15.60
CA GLN A 27 -17.13 11.19 14.22
C GLN A 27 -16.23 11.88 13.18
N PHE A 28 -15.83 13.12 13.45
CA PHE A 28 -14.90 13.86 12.60
C PHE A 28 -13.52 13.18 12.59
N GLN A 29 -13.02 12.75 13.75
CA GLN A 29 -11.74 12.03 13.84
C GLN A 29 -11.79 10.71 13.08
N ASP A 30 -12.86 9.92 13.22
CA ASP A 30 -13.05 8.67 12.49
C ASP A 30 -13.06 8.90 10.97
N GLY A 31 -13.85 9.88 10.51
CA GLY A 31 -13.92 10.25 9.10
C GLY A 31 -12.59 10.79 8.55
N PHE A 32 -11.84 11.52 9.37
CA PHE A 32 -10.52 12.02 9.00
C PHE A 32 -9.52 10.87 8.80
N ILE A 33 -9.46 9.92 9.75
CA ILE A 33 -8.60 8.73 9.66
C ILE A 33 -8.95 7.89 8.42
N GLN A 34 -10.24 7.67 8.17
CA GLN A 34 -10.70 6.95 6.97
C GLN A 34 -10.30 7.67 5.68
N GLY A 35 -10.46 8.99 5.62
CA GLY A 35 -10.06 9.81 4.49
C GLY A 35 -8.55 9.79 4.24
N GLU A 36 -7.74 9.82 5.30
CA GLU A 36 -6.29 9.67 5.20
C GLU A 36 -5.89 8.28 4.71
N ALA A 37 -6.51 7.22 5.24
CA ALA A 37 -6.27 5.84 4.81
C ALA A 37 -6.61 5.63 3.33
N GLN A 38 -7.76 6.12 2.87
CA GLN A 38 -8.17 6.07 1.46
C GLN A 38 -7.21 6.88 0.57
N THR A 39 -6.80 8.07 1.03
CA THR A 39 -5.82 8.89 0.32
C THR A 39 -4.48 8.17 0.20
N PHE A 40 -4.05 7.47 1.24
CA PHE A 40 -2.83 6.67 1.20
C PHE A 40 -2.95 5.49 0.24
N ALA A 41 -4.06 4.75 0.26
CA ALA A 41 -4.30 3.66 -0.69
C ALA A 41 -4.30 4.16 -2.15
N ALA A 42 -4.99 5.26 -2.43
CA ALA A 42 -4.98 5.90 -3.75
C ALA A 42 -3.59 6.40 -4.15
N PHE A 43 -2.80 6.88 -3.19
CA PHE A 43 -1.41 7.28 -3.45
C PHE A 43 -0.57 6.08 -3.88
N LEU A 44 -0.70 4.94 -3.22
CA LEU A 44 -0.01 3.70 -3.61
C LEU A 44 -0.44 3.22 -5.00
N ALA A 45 -1.74 3.24 -5.31
CA ALA A 45 -2.27 2.87 -6.62
C ALA A 45 -1.76 3.78 -7.74
N GLU A 46 -1.77 5.10 -7.52
CA GLU A 46 -1.40 6.07 -8.55
C GLU A 46 0.11 6.25 -8.75
N THR A 47 0.93 5.78 -7.80
CA THR A 47 2.38 5.90 -7.88
C THR A 47 2.92 5.19 -9.13
N PRO A 48 3.81 5.82 -9.93
CA PRO A 48 4.44 5.17 -11.08
C PRO A 48 5.18 3.89 -10.68
N ALA A 49 5.07 2.83 -11.51
CA ALA A 49 5.62 1.50 -11.22
C ALA A 49 7.11 1.50 -10.84
N ASN A 50 7.93 2.35 -11.46
CA ASN A 50 9.35 2.49 -11.16
C ASN A 50 9.65 3.05 -9.76
N LEU A 51 8.64 3.63 -9.09
CA LEU A 51 8.72 4.23 -7.76
C LEU A 51 7.84 3.50 -6.73
N LYS A 52 7.20 2.40 -7.14
CA LYS A 52 6.41 1.50 -6.27
C LYS A 52 6.79 0.04 -6.46
N THR A 53 8.08 -0.26 -6.55
CA THR A 53 8.55 -1.65 -6.59
C THR A 53 8.13 -2.40 -5.32
N PRO A 54 8.06 -3.76 -5.31
CA PRO A 54 7.69 -4.53 -4.12
C PRO A 54 8.54 -4.19 -2.89
N THR A 55 9.85 -3.93 -3.04
CA THR A 55 10.68 -3.50 -1.91
C THR A 55 10.31 -2.09 -1.44
N ILE A 56 10.16 -1.12 -2.35
CA ILE A 56 9.84 0.26 -1.99
C ILE A 56 8.46 0.36 -1.32
N ILE A 57 7.44 -0.28 -1.89
CA ILE A 57 6.08 -0.22 -1.34
C ILE A 57 6.00 -0.90 0.02
N SER A 58 6.72 -2.00 0.24
CA SER A 58 6.77 -2.68 1.53
C SER A 58 7.38 -1.81 2.63
N GLN A 59 8.49 -1.13 2.32
CA GLN A 59 9.13 -0.19 3.23
C GLN A 59 8.23 1.01 3.53
N LEU A 60 7.59 1.57 2.50
CA LEU A 60 6.68 2.70 2.65
C LEU A 60 5.48 2.34 3.52
N ILE A 61 4.82 1.20 3.28
CA ILE A 61 3.71 0.72 4.10
C ILE A 61 4.16 0.56 5.54
N THR A 62 5.28 -0.13 5.78
CA THR A 62 5.84 -0.33 7.12
C THR A 62 6.09 1.00 7.84
N SER A 63 6.63 2.01 7.14
CA SER A 63 6.89 3.34 7.73
C SER A 63 5.64 4.16 8.07
N LYS A 64 4.47 3.74 7.58
CA LYS A 64 3.20 4.44 7.76
C LYS A 64 2.26 3.75 8.75
N MET A 65 2.58 2.52 9.14
CA MET A 65 1.77 1.79 10.11
C MET A 65 2.00 2.31 11.53
N PRO A 66 0.95 2.39 12.36
CA PRO A 66 1.08 2.74 13.76
C PRO A 66 1.73 1.60 14.55
N ASP A 67 2.23 1.89 15.76
CA ASP A 67 2.88 0.91 16.64
C ASP A 67 2.00 -0.30 17.02
N THR A 68 0.68 -0.15 16.88
CA THR A 68 -0.29 -1.23 17.09
C THR A 68 -0.33 -2.25 15.94
N VAL A 69 0.40 -2.02 14.86
CA VAL A 69 0.49 -2.88 13.69
C VAL A 69 1.95 -3.31 13.48
N GLU A 70 2.23 -4.59 13.66
CA GLU A 70 3.54 -5.17 13.37
C GLU A 70 3.63 -5.55 11.88
N CYS A 71 4.59 -4.94 11.17
CA CYS A 71 4.86 -5.27 9.77
C CYS A 71 6.06 -6.21 9.65
N ILE A 72 5.90 -7.31 8.92
CA ILE A 72 6.96 -8.29 8.66
C ILE A 72 7.12 -8.42 7.15
N SER A 73 8.25 -7.94 6.63
CA SER A 73 8.63 -8.11 5.22
C SER A 73 9.35 -9.44 5.04
N ARG A 74 8.75 -10.38 4.32
CA ARG A 74 9.38 -11.67 3.96
C ARG A 74 10.05 -11.56 2.61
N ASP A 75 11.32 -11.96 2.56
CA ASP A 75 12.14 -11.91 1.36
C ASP A 75 11.96 -13.17 0.48
N LYS A 76 12.61 -13.15 -0.69
CA LYS A 76 12.59 -14.26 -1.65
C LYS A 76 13.07 -15.58 -1.05
N LYS A 77 14.02 -15.54 -0.11
CA LYS A 77 14.56 -16.74 0.53
C LYS A 77 13.49 -17.38 1.40
N TRP A 78 12.85 -16.62 2.27
CA TRP A 78 11.74 -17.08 3.10
C TRP A 78 10.59 -17.62 2.24
N ILE A 79 10.22 -16.92 1.17
CA ILE A 79 9.16 -17.34 0.23
C ILE A 79 9.48 -18.72 -0.37
N LYS A 80 10.74 -18.95 -0.75
CA LYS A 80 11.22 -20.24 -1.26
C LYS A 80 11.19 -21.33 -0.19
N GLU A 81 11.62 -21.03 1.04
CA GLU A 81 11.55 -21.96 2.17
C GLU A 81 10.10 -22.39 2.48
N LYS A 82 9.14 -21.50 2.24
CA LYS A 82 7.70 -21.78 2.37
C LYS A 82 7.07 -22.45 1.13
N LYS A 83 7.86 -22.80 0.11
CA LYS A 83 7.42 -23.48 -1.13
C LYS A 83 6.29 -22.73 -1.86
N MET A 84 6.34 -21.41 -1.86
CA MET A 84 5.34 -20.56 -2.54
C MET A 84 5.64 -20.44 -4.04
N GLU A 85 5.71 -21.57 -4.73
CA GLU A 85 6.20 -21.66 -6.12
C GLU A 85 5.35 -20.83 -7.11
N LEU A 86 4.03 -20.74 -6.90
CA LEU A 86 3.16 -19.89 -7.73
C LEU A 86 3.49 -18.40 -7.58
N PHE A 87 3.88 -17.96 -6.39
CA PHE A 87 4.29 -16.57 -6.16
C PHE A 87 5.65 -16.29 -6.82
N LEU A 88 6.58 -17.25 -6.71
CA LEU A 88 7.91 -17.15 -7.31
C LEU A 88 7.85 -17.17 -8.84
N SER A 89 6.97 -17.97 -9.45
CA SER A 89 6.85 -18.07 -10.90
C SER A 89 6.39 -16.76 -11.55
N VAL A 90 5.50 -16.01 -10.89
CA VAL A 90 5.07 -14.67 -11.35
C VAL A 90 6.22 -13.66 -11.30
N ASN A 91 7.04 -13.70 -10.24
CA ASN A 91 8.16 -12.77 -10.09
C ASN A 91 9.39 -13.11 -10.94
N GLN A 92 9.56 -14.35 -11.40
CA GLN A 92 10.80 -14.85 -12.00
C GLN A 92 11.36 -14.00 -13.15
N GLY A 93 10.50 -13.31 -13.91
CA GLY A 93 10.89 -12.43 -15.01
C GLY A 93 11.31 -11.01 -14.60
N SER A 94 11.21 -10.64 -13.33
CA SER A 94 11.55 -9.32 -12.80
C SER A 94 12.95 -9.30 -12.19
N VAL A 95 13.68 -8.21 -12.43
CA VAL A 95 14.94 -7.89 -11.72
C VAL A 95 14.71 -7.53 -10.25
N GLU A 96 13.54 -6.95 -9.98
CA GLU A 96 13.15 -6.57 -8.65
C GLU A 96 12.64 -7.79 -7.88
N PRO A 97 13.17 -8.05 -6.66
CA PRO A 97 12.79 -9.21 -5.87
C PRO A 97 11.34 -9.12 -5.38
N PRO A 98 10.68 -10.26 -5.15
CA PRO A 98 9.34 -10.28 -4.59
C PRO A 98 9.41 -10.07 -3.08
N VAL A 99 8.37 -9.45 -2.53
CA VAL A 99 8.19 -9.29 -1.08
C VAL A 99 6.81 -9.80 -0.70
N PHE A 100 6.74 -10.64 0.33
CA PHE A 100 5.49 -11.01 0.96
C PHE A 100 5.38 -10.23 2.27
N LEU A 101 4.55 -9.19 2.27
CA LEU A 101 4.37 -8.31 3.42
C LEU A 101 3.20 -8.81 4.28
N GLU A 102 3.48 -9.08 5.54
CA GLU A 102 2.47 -9.33 6.57
C GLU A 102 2.30 -8.07 7.44
N ALA A 103 1.06 -7.72 7.78
CA ALA A 103 0.74 -6.64 8.71
C ALA A 103 -0.23 -7.18 9.77
N HIS A 104 0.23 -7.21 11.03
CA HIS A 104 -0.47 -7.83 12.16
C HIS A 104 -0.98 -6.76 13.11
N TYR A 105 -2.29 -6.51 13.12
CA TYR A 105 -2.91 -5.60 14.09
C TYR A 105 -3.11 -6.28 15.44
N LYS A 106 -2.56 -5.67 16.51
CA LYS A 106 -2.56 -6.23 17.88
C LYS A 106 -3.54 -5.56 18.83
N GLY A 107 -4.55 -4.85 18.31
CA GLY A 107 -5.50 -4.08 19.12
C GLY A 107 -6.83 -4.78 19.41
N SER A 108 -6.97 -6.07 19.12
CA SER A 108 -8.22 -6.81 19.30
C SER A 108 -7.95 -8.24 19.75
N ASP A 109 -8.70 -8.70 20.75
CA ASP A 109 -8.76 -10.10 21.20
C ASP A 109 -9.87 -10.90 20.48
N GLY A 110 -10.53 -10.29 19.50
CA GLY A 110 -11.57 -10.92 18.71
C GLY A 110 -11.02 -11.98 17.73
N PRO A 111 -11.91 -12.65 16.97
CA PRO A 111 -11.49 -13.58 15.94
C PRO A 111 -10.53 -12.94 14.93
N LEU A 112 -9.51 -13.70 14.51
CA LEU A 112 -8.57 -13.24 13.49
C LEU A 112 -9.29 -13.02 12.15
N ILE A 113 -9.24 -11.78 11.65
CA ILE A 113 -9.68 -11.43 10.30
C ILE A 113 -8.44 -11.28 9.43
N VAL A 114 -8.39 -12.00 8.31
CA VAL A 114 -7.29 -11.91 7.35
C VAL A 114 -7.77 -11.24 6.07
N LEU A 115 -7.11 -10.14 5.69
CA LEU A 115 -7.29 -9.46 4.42
C LEU A 115 -6.11 -9.77 3.52
N VAL A 116 -6.37 -10.22 2.29
CA VAL A 116 -5.33 -10.56 1.31
C VAL A 116 -5.43 -9.63 0.11
N GLY A 117 -4.37 -8.85 -0.13
CA GLY A 117 -4.29 -7.92 -1.26
C GLY A 117 -3.39 -8.45 -2.38
N LYS A 118 -3.79 -8.23 -3.64
CA LYS A 118 -2.93 -8.46 -4.80
C LYS A 118 -1.90 -7.33 -4.90
N GLY A 119 -0.62 -7.65 -4.70
CA GLY A 119 0.50 -6.68 -4.73
C GLY A 119 1.32 -6.70 -6.02
N ILE A 120 0.69 -6.79 -7.19
CA ILE A 120 1.43 -6.67 -8.47
C ILE A 120 1.68 -5.18 -8.74
N THR A 121 2.95 -4.78 -8.77
CA THR A 121 3.37 -3.38 -8.89
C THR A 121 3.56 -2.90 -10.31
N PHE A 122 3.62 -3.85 -11.25
CA PHE A 122 3.48 -3.63 -12.69
C PHE A 122 3.11 -4.95 -13.36
N ASP A 123 2.14 -4.93 -14.28
CA ASP A 123 1.73 -6.12 -15.04
C ASP A 123 1.95 -5.92 -16.55
N SER A 124 3.08 -6.41 -17.06
CA SER A 124 3.35 -6.44 -18.50
C SER A 124 2.62 -7.58 -19.23
N GLY A 125 2.09 -8.57 -18.51
CA GLY A 125 1.62 -9.85 -19.04
C GLY A 125 2.68 -10.97 -19.10
N GLY A 126 3.96 -10.65 -18.87
CA GLY A 126 5.06 -11.62 -18.93
C GLY A 126 5.34 -12.07 -20.37
N ILE A 127 5.51 -13.39 -20.57
CA ILE A 127 5.69 -13.98 -21.91
C ILE A 127 4.48 -13.64 -22.81
N SER A 128 3.28 -13.70 -22.24
CA SER A 128 2.04 -13.29 -22.90
C SER A 128 1.88 -11.77 -22.81
N ILE A 129 2.75 -11.05 -23.51
CA ILE A 129 2.86 -9.58 -23.47
C ILE A 129 1.52 -8.91 -23.75
N LYS A 130 1.12 -7.96 -22.90
CA LYS A 130 -0.05 -7.13 -23.16
C LYS A 130 0.20 -6.20 -24.35
N PRO A 131 -0.85 -5.78 -25.09
CA PRO A 131 -0.73 -4.69 -26.05
C PRO A 131 -0.20 -3.41 -25.40
N SER A 132 0.47 -2.56 -26.17
CA SER A 132 1.00 -1.28 -25.66
C SER A 132 -0.09 -0.34 -25.16
N ALA A 133 -1.29 -0.41 -25.76
CA ALA A 133 -2.45 0.34 -25.31
C ALA A 133 -2.81 -0.04 -23.87
N LEU A 134 -2.90 0.97 -22.99
CA LEU A 134 -3.21 0.83 -21.55
C LEU A 134 -2.15 0.10 -20.70
N MET A 135 -1.01 -0.33 -21.26
CA MET A 135 0.07 -0.93 -20.47
C MET A 135 0.62 0.04 -19.41
N SER A 136 0.61 1.34 -19.70
CA SER A 136 0.98 2.39 -18.74
C SER A 136 0.04 2.49 -17.53
N GLU A 137 -1.19 1.99 -17.65
CA GLU A 137 -2.19 1.96 -16.58
C GLU A 137 -2.06 0.70 -15.70
N MET A 138 -1.27 -0.30 -16.12
CA MET A 138 -1.01 -1.54 -15.36
C MET A 138 -0.01 -1.34 -14.22
N LYS A 139 0.10 -0.11 -13.72
CA LYS A 139 0.91 0.25 -12.55
C LYS A 139 0.21 -0.24 -11.30
#